data_AF-A0A662RPA6-F1
#
_entry.id   AF-A0A662RPA6-F1
#
_cell.length_a   1.000
_cell.length_b   1.000
_cell.length_c   1.000
_cell.angle_alpha   90.00
_cell.angle_beta   90.00
_cell.angle_gamma   90.00
#
_symmetry.space_group_name_H-M   'P 1'
#
loop_
_entity.id
_entity.type
_entity.pdbx_description
1 polymer ?
#
loop_
_entity_poly.entity_id
_entity_poly.type
_entity_poly.pdbx_seq_one_letter_code
_entity_poly.pdbx_strand_id
1 'polypeptide(L)'
;MKMGLRKKIVFLLILAFFLMPICMSGGVIAEEQANLQESKFVEIASVHVNYDKVNGMVKNGSKVSIEVVLSNFSKEVEGKKSDLIFYSDLEEPVWGISIDGSPEKCRSPFMIDHRKVTEARITVTGKAPEVKKRTEEKVILMNITQKIKEEYPVICIKEYITSEVIEDALRAWHKAEGEIKKANWTIVNATEAGINVEAAKTSLDLAKEHLNNSLECYNAGRPEDALEEARRASEYAKISEEKAESAACSVKSRNYGIIAAVVIIAVVVFVFLIKKRRKKRGIY
;
A
#
# COMPACT_ATOMS: atom_id res chain seq x y z
N MET A 1 -18.45 -36.82 28.63
CA MET A 1 -18.81 -35.45 29.05
C MET A 1 -19.90 -34.92 28.12
N LYS A 2 -21.15 -34.83 28.59
CA LYS A 2 -22.30 -34.40 27.76
C LYS A 2 -22.24 -32.88 27.55
N MET A 3 -21.71 -32.47 26.40
CA MET A 3 -21.68 -31.07 26.00
C MET A 3 -23.09 -30.63 25.61
N GLY A 4 -23.68 -29.72 26.41
CA GLY A 4 -25.06 -29.25 26.24
C GLY A 4 -25.28 -28.58 24.88
N LEU A 5 -26.49 -28.76 24.33
CA LEU A 5 -26.89 -28.35 22.97
C LEU A 5 -26.53 -26.88 22.64
N ARG A 6 -26.60 -25.98 23.63
CA ARG A 6 -26.21 -24.56 23.50
C ARG A 6 -24.71 -24.36 23.23
N LYS A 7 -23.83 -25.17 23.81
CA LYS A 7 -22.37 -25.11 23.56
C LYS A 7 -22.00 -25.65 22.18
N LYS A 8 -22.78 -26.59 21.63
CA LYS A 8 -22.59 -27.10 20.26
C LYS A 8 -22.96 -26.06 19.20
N ILE A 9 -23.98 -25.26 19.44
CA ILE A 9 -24.43 -24.20 18.51
C ILE A 9 -23.41 -23.04 18.46
N VAL A 10 -22.85 -22.64 19.61
CA VAL A 10 -21.81 -21.60 19.66
C VAL A 10 -20.51 -22.08 18.97
N PHE A 11 -20.15 -23.35 19.13
CA PHE A 11 -18.97 -23.92 18.46
C PHE A 11 -19.17 -24.05 16.93
N LEU A 12 -20.39 -24.37 16.47
CA LEU A 12 -20.75 -24.39 15.05
C LEU A 12 -20.78 -23.00 14.41
N LEU A 13 -21.22 -21.97 15.15
CA LEU A 13 -21.19 -20.58 14.69
C LEU A 13 -19.77 -20.02 14.54
N ILE A 14 -18.86 -20.41 15.44
CA ILE A 14 -17.44 -20.02 15.34
C ILE A 14 -16.76 -20.76 14.19
N LEU A 15 -17.05 -22.05 13.98
CA LEU A 15 -16.46 -22.82 12.87
C LEU A 15 -16.95 -22.34 11.50
N ALA A 16 -18.21 -21.86 11.39
CA ALA A 16 -18.75 -21.28 10.16
C ALA A 16 -18.15 -19.90 9.82
N PHE A 17 -17.66 -19.15 10.82
CA PHE A 17 -16.98 -17.88 10.59
C PHE A 17 -15.53 -18.06 10.10
N PHE A 18 -14.91 -19.21 10.36
CA PHE A 18 -13.55 -19.55 9.92
C PHE A 18 -13.50 -20.31 8.56
N LEU A 19 -14.66 -20.69 8.00
CA LEU A 19 -14.76 -21.41 6.72
C LEU A 19 -15.39 -20.58 5.60
N MET A 20 -15.67 -19.28 5.80
CA MET A 20 -15.96 -18.42 4.67
C MET A 20 -14.66 -18.19 3.89
N PRO A 21 -14.62 -18.55 2.60
CA PRO A 21 -13.57 -18.06 1.73
C PRO A 21 -13.61 -16.54 1.82
N ILE A 22 -12.44 -15.94 1.96
CA ILE A 22 -12.20 -14.58 1.54
C ILE A 22 -12.65 -14.56 0.08
N CYS A 23 -13.92 -14.19 -0.17
CA CYS A 23 -14.33 -13.67 -1.46
C CYS A 23 -13.55 -12.39 -1.57
N MET A 24 -12.34 -12.56 -2.10
CA MET A 24 -11.62 -11.51 -2.79
C MET A 24 -12.67 -10.79 -3.60
N SER A 25 -12.84 -9.50 -3.33
CA SER A 25 -13.26 -8.55 -4.32
C SER A 25 -12.31 -8.72 -5.51
N GLY A 26 -12.63 -9.70 -6.35
CA GLY A 26 -12.15 -9.77 -7.70
C GLY A 26 -12.50 -8.43 -8.28
N GLY A 27 -11.45 -7.66 -8.61
CA GLY A 27 -11.61 -6.36 -9.20
C GLY A 27 -12.64 -6.47 -10.30
N VAL A 28 -13.68 -5.65 -10.19
CA VAL A 28 -14.33 -5.17 -11.40
C VAL A 28 -13.24 -4.37 -12.09
N ILE A 29 -12.49 -5.08 -12.92
CA ILE A 29 -11.67 -4.49 -13.97
C ILE A 29 -12.62 -3.54 -14.67
N ALA A 30 -12.30 -2.25 -14.61
CA ALA A 30 -13.00 -1.24 -15.38
C ALA A 30 -12.99 -1.71 -16.84
N GLU A 31 -14.13 -2.23 -17.27
CA GLU A 31 -14.41 -2.68 -18.61
C GLU A 31 -14.73 -1.41 -19.42
N GLU A 32 -13.74 -0.54 -19.59
CA GLU A 32 -13.90 0.69 -20.35
C GLU A 32 -12.72 0.89 -21.29
N GLN A 33 -12.42 -0.16 -22.06
CA GLN A 33 -11.75 -0.05 -23.36
C GLN A 33 -11.99 -1.28 -24.28
N ALA A 34 -12.92 -2.17 -23.91
CA ALA A 34 -13.11 -3.48 -24.56
C ALA A 34 -13.82 -3.44 -25.94
N ASN A 35 -13.93 -2.28 -26.61
CA ASN A 35 -14.68 -2.22 -27.88
C ASN A 35 -14.10 -1.30 -28.95
N LEU A 36 -12.78 -1.09 -28.95
CA LEU A 36 -12.11 -0.60 -30.14
C LEU A 36 -11.27 -1.73 -30.72
N GLN A 37 -11.62 -2.15 -31.93
CA GLN A 37 -10.86 -3.13 -32.69
C GLN A 37 -9.46 -2.56 -32.92
N GLU A 38 -8.41 -3.26 -32.45
CA GLU A 38 -7.02 -2.90 -32.71
C GLU A 38 -6.80 -2.63 -34.20
N SER A 39 -6.01 -1.62 -34.53
CA SER A 39 -5.79 -1.26 -35.94
C SER A 39 -5.19 -2.44 -36.70
N LYS A 40 -5.95 -2.97 -37.66
CA LYS A 40 -5.47 -3.97 -38.63
C LYS A 40 -4.66 -3.34 -39.77
N PHE A 41 -4.43 -2.03 -39.72
CA PHE A 41 -3.88 -1.26 -40.84
C PHE A 41 -2.42 -0.84 -40.64
N VAL A 42 -1.84 -1.14 -39.49
CA VAL A 42 -0.44 -0.87 -39.15
C VAL A 42 0.00 -1.84 -38.05
N GLU A 43 1.26 -2.26 -38.08
CA GLU A 43 1.84 -3.12 -37.05
C GLU A 43 2.87 -2.36 -36.21
N ILE A 44 2.95 -2.69 -34.93
CA ILE A 44 3.98 -2.18 -34.02
C ILE A 44 5.21 -3.09 -34.13
N ALA A 45 6.28 -2.60 -34.75
CA ALA A 45 7.52 -3.35 -34.91
C ALA A 45 8.34 -3.39 -33.62
N SER A 46 8.41 -2.27 -32.89
CA SER A 46 9.09 -2.22 -31.58
C SER A 46 8.57 -1.07 -30.72
N VAL A 47 8.76 -1.22 -29.41
CA VAL A 47 8.42 -0.23 -28.40
C VAL A 47 9.56 -0.16 -27.39
N HIS A 48 10.13 1.02 -27.21
CA HIS A 48 11.14 1.30 -26.20
C HIS A 48 10.61 2.36 -25.24
N VAL A 49 10.60 2.05 -23.95
CA VAL A 49 10.09 2.93 -22.90
C VAL A 49 11.17 3.11 -21.86
N ASN A 50 11.51 4.37 -21.56
CA ASN A 50 12.50 4.73 -20.56
C ASN A 50 11.96 5.82 -19.63
N TYR A 51 11.97 5.53 -18.34
CA TYR A 51 11.63 6.45 -17.26
C TYR A 51 12.18 5.91 -15.93
N ASP A 52 12.38 6.82 -14.97
CA ASP A 52 12.79 6.42 -13.61
C ASP A 52 11.61 5.80 -12.86
N LYS A 53 11.91 4.84 -11.99
CA LYS A 53 10.88 4.12 -11.22
C LYS A 53 11.00 4.35 -9.72
N VAL A 54 9.86 4.54 -9.07
CA VAL A 54 9.70 4.44 -7.62
C VAL A 54 8.67 3.36 -7.34
N ASN A 55 9.08 2.34 -6.58
CA ASN A 55 8.22 1.20 -6.23
C ASN A 55 7.49 0.55 -7.43
N GLY A 56 8.18 0.44 -8.58
CA GLY A 56 7.63 -0.13 -9.80
C GLY A 56 6.75 0.81 -10.64
N MET A 57 6.43 2.00 -10.15
CA MET A 57 5.65 3.05 -10.84
C MET A 57 6.57 4.11 -11.43
N VAL A 58 6.08 4.94 -12.36
CA VAL A 58 6.85 6.07 -12.91
C VAL A 58 7.11 7.09 -11.80
N LYS A 59 8.35 7.56 -11.71
CA LYS A 59 8.73 8.62 -10.78
C LYS A 59 8.13 9.95 -11.24
N ASN A 60 7.34 10.58 -10.39
CA ASN A 60 6.81 11.93 -10.53
C ASN A 60 7.94 12.92 -10.94
N GLY A 61 7.66 13.78 -11.91
CA GLY A 61 8.58 14.82 -12.38
C GLY A 61 9.80 14.31 -13.14
N SER A 62 10.00 12.99 -13.20
CA SER A 62 11.12 12.38 -13.92
C SER A 62 10.92 12.47 -15.43
N LYS A 63 12.04 12.44 -16.16
CA LYS A 63 12.02 12.45 -17.62
C LYS A 63 11.48 11.11 -18.13
N VAL A 64 10.49 11.19 -19.00
CA VAL A 64 9.94 10.07 -19.76
C VAL A 64 10.40 10.18 -21.20
N SER A 65 10.85 9.07 -21.78
CA SER A 65 11.20 8.96 -23.20
C SER A 65 10.63 7.65 -23.75
N ILE A 66 9.79 7.77 -24.77
CA ILE A 66 9.17 6.62 -25.43
C ILE A 66 9.45 6.70 -26.92
N GLU A 67 9.82 5.57 -27.51
CA GLU A 67 9.95 5.37 -28.95
C GLU A 67 9.05 4.21 -29.37
N VAL A 68 8.25 4.42 -30.40
CA VAL A 68 7.43 3.40 -31.05
C VAL A 68 7.77 3.38 -32.53
N VAL A 69 8.04 2.19 -33.06
CA VAL A 69 8.26 1.97 -34.49
C VAL A 69 7.03 1.26 -35.06
N LEU A 70 6.39 1.92 -36.01
CA LEU A 70 5.26 1.41 -36.77
C LEU A 70 5.72 0.96 -38.16
N SER A 71 5.22 -0.18 -38.62
CA SER A 71 5.57 -0.75 -39.93
C SER A 71 4.36 -1.45 -40.56
N ASN A 72 4.58 -2.07 -41.72
CA ASN A 72 3.57 -2.90 -42.40
C ASN A 72 2.22 -2.18 -42.62
N PHE A 73 2.28 -0.92 -43.03
CA PHE A 73 1.09 -0.11 -43.33
C PHE A 73 0.24 -0.78 -44.42
N SER A 74 -1.02 -1.07 -44.09
CA SER A 74 -1.91 -1.81 -44.99
C SER A 74 -2.18 -1.02 -46.26
N LYS A 75 -1.91 -1.65 -47.40
CA LYS A 75 -2.22 -1.08 -48.72
C LYS A 75 -3.70 -1.16 -49.05
N GLU A 76 -4.53 -1.81 -48.25
CA GLU A 76 -5.97 -2.00 -48.53
C GLU A 76 -6.81 -0.78 -48.12
N VAL A 77 -6.26 0.10 -47.30
CA VAL A 77 -6.91 1.33 -46.83
C VAL A 77 -7.46 2.17 -47.99
N GLU A 78 -8.71 2.63 -47.86
CA GLU A 78 -9.37 3.49 -48.84
C GLU A 78 -8.68 4.87 -48.89
N GLY A 79 -8.43 5.41 -50.09
CA GLY A 79 -7.60 6.60 -50.25
C GLY A 79 -6.09 6.40 -50.03
N LYS A 80 -5.67 5.20 -49.58
CA LYS A 80 -4.27 4.79 -49.33
C LYS A 80 -3.52 5.72 -48.35
N LYS A 81 -4.27 6.42 -47.51
CA LYS A 81 -3.74 7.37 -46.54
C LYS A 81 -4.48 7.22 -45.21
N SER A 82 -3.79 7.53 -44.13
CA SER A 82 -4.38 7.65 -42.79
C SER A 82 -3.73 8.80 -42.04
N ASP A 83 -4.44 9.35 -41.08
CA ASP A 83 -3.89 10.32 -40.14
C ASP A 83 -3.52 9.63 -38.82
N LEU A 84 -2.27 9.77 -38.39
CA LEU A 84 -1.86 9.40 -37.05
C LEU A 84 -2.11 10.58 -36.10
N ILE A 85 -2.80 10.32 -35.00
CA ILE A 85 -3.13 11.30 -33.98
C ILE A 85 -2.34 10.94 -32.72
N PHE A 86 -1.62 11.92 -32.19
CA PHE A 86 -0.75 11.77 -31.02
C PHE A 86 -1.36 12.47 -29.81
N TYR A 87 -1.33 11.80 -28.66
CA TYR A 87 -1.77 12.34 -27.38
C TYR A 87 -0.89 11.85 -26.24
N SER A 88 -0.64 12.71 -25.24
CA SER A 88 0.13 12.40 -24.04
C SER A 88 -0.28 13.34 -22.90
N ASP A 89 -0.35 12.80 -21.69
CA ASP A 89 -0.55 13.52 -20.43
C ASP A 89 0.78 13.98 -19.80
N LEU A 90 1.92 13.74 -20.46
CA LEU A 90 3.22 14.23 -19.99
C LEU A 90 3.22 15.76 -19.94
N GLU A 91 3.95 16.32 -18.99
CA GLU A 91 4.22 17.75 -18.95
C GLU A 91 5.21 18.12 -20.05
N GLU A 92 4.88 19.18 -20.80
CA GLU A 92 5.67 19.70 -21.93
C GLU A 92 6.08 18.60 -22.93
N PRO A 93 5.11 17.85 -23.52
CA PRO A 93 5.43 16.73 -24.37
C PRO A 93 6.02 17.21 -25.70
N VAL A 94 7.23 16.75 -26.00
CA VAL A 94 7.93 16.98 -27.27
C VAL A 94 7.81 15.73 -28.11
N TRP A 95 7.11 15.86 -29.23
CA TRP A 95 6.92 14.78 -30.19
C TRP A 95 7.92 14.87 -31.34
N GLY A 96 8.42 13.71 -31.74
CA GLY A 96 9.26 13.52 -32.92
C GLY A 96 8.67 12.45 -33.81
N ILE A 97 8.83 12.61 -35.12
CA ILE A 97 8.50 11.58 -36.10
C ILE A 97 9.58 11.52 -37.17
N SER A 98 9.96 10.31 -37.54
CA SER A 98 10.81 10.06 -38.71
C SER A 98 10.20 8.98 -39.58
N ILE A 99 10.22 9.21 -40.89
CA ILE A 99 9.69 8.31 -41.91
C ILE A 99 10.87 7.70 -42.65
N ASP A 100 10.96 6.37 -42.64
CA ASP A 100 12.04 5.61 -43.31
C ASP A 100 13.45 6.16 -42.97
N GLY A 101 13.66 6.53 -41.70
CA GLY A 101 14.91 7.10 -41.18
C GLY A 101 15.11 8.61 -41.38
N SER A 102 14.23 9.29 -42.12
CA SER A 102 14.31 10.74 -42.34
C SER A 102 13.44 11.51 -41.34
N PRO A 103 13.99 12.45 -40.55
CA PRO A 103 13.21 13.27 -39.64
C PRO A 103 12.19 14.14 -40.38
N GLU A 104 10.96 14.14 -39.90
CA GLU A 104 9.86 14.93 -40.47
C GLU A 104 9.36 15.95 -39.44
N LYS A 105 8.74 17.03 -39.93
CA LYS A 105 8.12 18.01 -39.03
C LYS A 105 6.94 17.36 -38.31
N CYS A 106 7.09 17.14 -37.00
CA CYS A 106 6.04 16.55 -36.19
C CYS A 106 4.82 17.49 -36.10
N ARG A 107 3.64 16.96 -36.44
CA ARG A 107 2.33 17.60 -36.32
C ARG A 107 1.32 16.51 -35.98
N SER A 108 0.30 16.85 -35.19
CA SER A 108 -0.83 15.97 -34.92
C SER A 108 -2.10 16.68 -35.42
N PRO A 109 -2.87 16.09 -36.35
CA PRO A 109 -2.63 14.81 -37.02
C PRO A 109 -1.42 14.79 -37.98
N PHE A 110 -0.80 13.63 -38.17
CA PHE A 110 0.25 13.36 -39.16
C PHE A 110 -0.25 12.39 -40.25
N MET A 111 -0.32 12.87 -41.48
CA MET A 111 -0.77 12.06 -42.62
C MET A 111 0.33 11.09 -43.10
N ILE A 112 -0.01 9.80 -43.19
CA ILE A 112 0.82 8.72 -43.75
C ILE A 112 0.25 8.31 -45.12
N ASP A 113 1.11 8.16 -46.14
CA ASP A 113 0.76 7.49 -47.41
C ASP A 113 1.26 6.03 -47.35
N HIS A 114 0.31 5.10 -47.25
CA HIS A 114 0.55 3.67 -47.04
C HIS A 114 1.28 3.00 -48.22
N ARG A 115 1.42 3.70 -49.36
CA ARG A 115 2.15 3.18 -50.52
C ARG A 115 3.63 3.50 -50.49
N LYS A 116 4.02 4.54 -49.75
CA LYS A 116 5.38 5.09 -49.74
C LYS A 116 6.11 4.79 -48.45
N VAL A 117 5.40 4.87 -47.33
CA VAL A 117 5.98 4.68 -46.00
C VAL A 117 6.14 3.20 -45.72
N THR A 118 7.36 2.77 -45.42
CA THR A 118 7.62 1.40 -44.94
C THR A 118 7.67 1.36 -43.42
N GLU A 119 8.25 2.39 -42.82
CA GLU A 119 8.44 2.54 -41.38
C GLU A 119 8.16 3.98 -40.96
N ALA A 120 7.44 4.14 -39.84
CA ALA A 120 7.32 5.40 -39.13
C ALA A 120 7.78 5.20 -37.68
N ARG A 121 8.78 5.95 -37.27
CA ARG A 121 9.25 5.99 -35.88
C ARG A 121 8.71 7.25 -35.22
N ILE A 122 7.97 7.07 -34.13
CA ILE A 122 7.36 8.13 -33.34
C ILE A 122 8.01 8.12 -31.97
N THR A 123 8.48 9.29 -31.54
CA THR A 123 9.05 9.48 -30.21
C THR A 123 8.25 10.51 -29.45
N VAL A 124 8.08 10.30 -28.14
CA VAL A 124 7.66 11.37 -27.23
C VAL A 124 8.64 11.46 -26.08
N THR A 125 9.03 12.67 -25.73
CA THR A 125 9.77 12.97 -24.51
C THR A 125 9.05 14.04 -23.72
N GLY A 126 9.04 13.94 -22.40
CA GLY A 126 8.42 14.93 -21.52
C GLY A 126 8.75 14.60 -20.07
N LYS A 127 8.06 15.25 -19.13
CA LYS A 127 8.13 14.89 -17.71
C LYS A 127 6.86 14.16 -17.30
N ALA A 128 7.01 13.16 -16.44
CA ALA A 128 5.86 12.57 -15.75
C ALA A 128 5.19 13.66 -14.90
N PRO A 129 3.85 13.80 -14.93
CA PRO A 129 3.19 14.87 -14.21
C PRO A 129 3.42 14.82 -12.70
N GLU A 130 3.42 16.00 -12.09
CA GLU A 130 3.54 16.12 -10.64
C GLU A 130 2.24 15.72 -9.93
N VAL A 131 2.34 14.69 -9.09
CA VAL A 131 1.24 14.15 -8.29
C VAL A 131 1.52 14.24 -6.80
N LYS A 132 0.48 14.56 -6.03
CA LYS A 132 0.56 14.71 -4.57
C LYS A 132 0.16 13.44 -3.80
N LYS A 133 -0.41 12.47 -4.50
CA LYS A 133 -0.75 11.11 -4.04
C LYS A 133 -0.52 10.15 -5.19
N ARG A 134 -0.46 8.83 -4.92
CA ARG A 134 -0.46 7.83 -5.99
C ARG A 134 -1.64 8.11 -6.93
N THR A 135 -1.40 8.00 -8.24
CA THR A 135 -2.50 8.12 -9.18
C THR A 135 -3.47 6.95 -8.99
N GLU A 136 -4.77 7.26 -8.93
CA GLU A 136 -5.83 6.24 -8.83
C GLU A 136 -6.07 5.57 -10.18
N GLU A 137 -5.84 6.34 -11.25
CA GLU A 137 -5.91 5.91 -12.64
C GLU A 137 -4.53 5.98 -13.30
N LYS A 138 -4.36 5.23 -14.38
CA LYS A 138 -3.12 5.26 -15.15
C LYS A 138 -3.09 6.48 -16.05
N VAL A 139 -1.98 7.20 -16.01
CA VAL A 139 -1.69 8.37 -16.85
C VAL A 139 -1.23 7.91 -18.23
N ILE A 140 -1.71 8.56 -19.29
CA ILE A 140 -1.37 8.21 -20.67
C ILE A 140 -0.02 8.84 -21.01
N LEU A 141 1.05 8.03 -20.99
CA LEU A 141 2.38 8.50 -21.37
C LEU A 141 2.48 8.70 -22.89
N MET A 142 1.85 7.82 -23.67
CA MET A 142 1.74 7.92 -25.12
C MET A 142 0.47 7.23 -25.59
N ASN A 143 -0.31 7.91 -26.43
CA ASN A 143 -1.40 7.32 -27.18
C ASN A 143 -1.26 7.70 -28.65
N ILE A 144 -1.31 6.70 -29.53
CA ILE A 144 -1.35 6.87 -30.98
C ILE A 144 -2.62 6.21 -31.47
N THR A 145 -3.45 6.99 -32.16
CA THR A 145 -4.60 6.48 -32.90
C THR A 145 -4.41 6.73 -34.39
N GLN A 146 -5.06 5.92 -35.21
CA GLN A 146 -5.02 6.03 -36.67
C GLN A 146 -6.44 6.29 -37.17
N LYS A 147 -6.61 7.43 -37.84
CA LYS A 147 -7.87 7.82 -38.46
C LYS A 147 -7.84 7.52 -39.95
N ILE A 148 -8.85 6.78 -40.42
CA ILE A 148 -9.07 6.49 -41.84
C ILE A 148 -10.47 6.97 -42.21
N LYS A 149 -11.49 6.20 -41.82
CA LYS A 149 -12.90 6.60 -41.81
C LYS A 149 -13.36 6.82 -40.37
N GLU A 150 -13.03 5.83 -39.54
CA GLU A 150 -13.15 5.84 -38.09
C GLU A 150 -11.76 5.93 -37.46
N GLU A 151 -11.71 6.08 -36.14
CA GLU A 151 -10.47 6.08 -35.37
C GLU A 151 -10.19 4.68 -34.81
N TYR A 152 -9.01 4.18 -35.09
CA TYR A 152 -8.53 2.89 -34.61
C TYR A 152 -7.38 3.11 -33.62
N PRO A 153 -7.40 2.47 -32.44
CA PRO A 153 -6.26 2.52 -31.53
C PRO A 153 -5.08 1.79 -32.18
N VAL A 154 -3.91 2.42 -32.14
CA VAL A 154 -2.66 1.79 -32.55
C VAL A 154 -1.91 1.33 -31.31
N ILE A 155 -1.59 2.25 -30.40
CA ILE A 155 -0.92 1.91 -29.13
C ILE A 155 -1.33 2.91 -28.06
N CYS A 156 -1.50 2.42 -26.83
CA CYS A 156 -1.74 3.25 -25.66
C CYS A 156 -0.89 2.75 -24.48
N ILE A 157 0.14 3.51 -24.13
CA ILE A 157 1.03 3.24 -23.00
C ILE A 157 0.53 4.07 -21.82
N LYS A 158 0.02 3.38 -20.80
CA LYS A 158 -0.50 4.00 -19.58
C LYS A 158 0.22 3.45 -18.35
N GLU A 159 0.59 4.33 -17.43
CA GLU A 159 1.31 3.95 -16.20
C GLU A 159 0.81 4.70 -14.97
N TYR A 160 1.04 4.11 -13.79
CA TYR A 160 0.84 4.79 -12.51
C TYR A 160 2.03 5.69 -12.19
N ILE A 161 1.78 6.79 -11.47
CA ILE A 161 2.80 7.75 -11.07
C ILE A 161 2.83 7.87 -9.54
N THR A 162 4.04 7.91 -8.98
CA THR A 162 4.28 8.12 -7.55
C THR A 162 5.61 8.85 -7.32
N SER A 163 5.90 9.20 -6.06
CA SER A 163 7.17 9.78 -5.64
C SER A 163 7.70 9.07 -4.39
N GLU A 164 8.99 9.25 -4.07
CA GLU A 164 9.59 8.63 -2.89
C GLU A 164 8.85 9.01 -1.60
N VAL A 165 8.47 10.28 -1.44
CA VAL A 165 7.77 10.76 -0.23
C VAL A 165 6.37 10.16 -0.08
N ILE A 166 5.64 9.97 -1.18
CA ILE A 166 4.34 9.30 -1.18
C ILE A 166 4.50 7.83 -0.72
N GLU A 167 5.49 7.13 -1.27
CA GLU A 167 5.77 5.74 -0.91
C GLU A 167 6.26 5.59 0.53
N ASP A 168 7.09 6.52 1.01
CA ASP A 168 7.59 6.55 2.38
C ASP A 168 6.45 6.81 3.36
N ALA A 169 5.53 7.75 3.05
CA ALA A 169 4.35 8.00 3.87
C ALA A 169 3.48 6.74 4.02
N LEU A 170 3.19 6.05 2.92
CA LEU A 170 2.41 4.81 2.94
C LEU A 170 3.12 3.69 3.70
N ARG A 171 4.44 3.54 3.52
CA ARG A 171 5.24 2.56 4.26
C ARG A 171 5.24 2.84 5.76
N ALA A 172 5.39 4.11 6.15
CA ALA A 172 5.33 4.53 7.54
C ALA A 172 3.94 4.28 8.13
N TRP A 173 2.88 4.56 7.38
CA TRP A 173 1.50 4.30 7.77
C TRP A 173 1.27 2.81 8.06
N HIS A 174 1.66 1.91 7.14
CA HIS A 174 1.55 0.46 7.34
C HIS A 174 2.37 -0.03 8.53
N LYS A 175 3.56 0.54 8.74
CA LYS A 175 4.38 0.23 9.92
C LYS A 175 3.68 0.64 11.21
N ALA A 176 3.16 1.87 11.27
CA ALA A 176 2.43 2.37 12.43
C ALA A 176 1.18 1.53 12.73
N GLU A 177 0.43 1.13 11.70
CA GLU A 177 -0.70 0.21 11.84
C GLU A 177 -0.28 -1.12 12.49
N GLY A 178 0.86 -1.68 12.07
CA GLY A 178 1.44 -2.89 12.66
C GLY A 178 1.81 -2.72 14.14
N GLU A 179 2.46 -1.61 14.50
CA GLU A 179 2.84 -1.30 15.89
C GLU A 179 1.59 -1.08 16.77
N ILE A 180 0.55 -0.42 16.26
CA ILE A 180 -0.73 -0.24 16.97
C ILE A 180 -1.39 -1.59 17.24
N LYS A 181 -1.40 -2.51 16.25
CA LYS A 181 -1.92 -3.87 16.44
C LYS A 181 -1.16 -4.62 17.54
N LYS A 182 0.17 -4.49 17.56
CA LYS A 182 1.05 -5.10 18.58
C LYS A 182 0.79 -4.53 19.98
N ALA A 183 0.78 -3.20 20.12
CA ALA A 183 0.48 -2.53 21.39
C ALA A 183 -0.91 -2.88 21.93
N ASN A 184 -1.92 -2.93 21.05
CA ASN A 184 -3.26 -3.34 21.42
C ASN A 184 -3.32 -4.78 21.93
N TRP A 185 -2.61 -5.71 21.28
CA TRP A 185 -2.50 -7.10 21.74
C TRP A 185 -1.87 -7.19 23.13
N THR A 186 -0.78 -6.46 23.38
CA THR A 186 -0.11 -6.40 24.69
C THR A 186 -1.03 -5.84 25.79
N ILE A 187 -1.79 -4.78 25.48
CA ILE A 187 -2.78 -4.20 26.39
C ILE A 187 -3.89 -5.21 26.73
N VAL A 188 -4.42 -5.92 25.74
CA VAL A 188 -5.47 -6.93 25.96
C VAL A 188 -4.97 -8.02 26.89
N ASN A 189 -3.80 -8.59 26.62
CA ASN A 189 -3.21 -9.63 27.47
C ASN A 189 -2.97 -9.17 28.91
N ALA A 190 -2.45 -7.96 29.09
CA ALA A 190 -2.24 -7.40 30.43
C ALA A 190 -3.58 -7.16 31.15
N THR A 191 -4.59 -6.69 30.43
CA THR A 191 -5.95 -6.49 30.97
C THR A 191 -6.57 -7.81 31.41
N GLU A 192 -6.47 -8.86 30.60
CA GLU A 192 -6.96 -10.22 30.93
C GLU A 192 -6.26 -10.80 32.17
N ALA A 193 -5.00 -10.45 32.39
CA ALA A 193 -4.25 -10.78 33.59
C ALA A 193 -4.60 -9.89 34.80
N GLY A 194 -5.58 -8.99 34.69
CA GLY A 194 -6.03 -8.09 35.76
C GLY A 194 -5.08 -6.94 36.06
N ILE A 195 -4.18 -6.60 35.13
CA ILE A 195 -3.22 -5.50 35.27
C ILE A 195 -3.88 -4.19 34.86
N ASN A 196 -3.64 -3.12 35.62
CA ASN A 196 -4.07 -1.78 35.24
C ASN A 196 -3.17 -1.24 34.10
N VAL A 197 -3.79 -0.92 32.97
CA VAL A 197 -3.12 -0.48 31.73
C VAL A 197 -3.61 0.88 31.23
N GLU A 198 -4.25 1.70 32.07
CA GLU A 198 -4.86 2.97 31.63
C GLU A 198 -3.84 3.90 30.95
N ALA A 199 -2.62 4.01 31.49
CA ALA A 199 -1.56 4.83 30.88
C ALA A 199 -1.12 4.32 29.49
N ALA A 200 -1.21 3.00 29.26
CA ALA A 200 -0.92 2.40 27.96
C ALA A 200 -2.06 2.68 26.97
N LYS A 201 -3.32 2.59 27.42
CA LYS A 201 -4.50 2.91 26.60
C LYS A 201 -4.48 4.35 26.11
N THR A 202 -4.15 5.33 26.97
CA THR A 202 -4.03 6.73 26.54
C THR A 202 -3.00 6.90 25.43
N SER A 203 -1.85 6.25 25.50
CA SER A 203 -0.85 6.28 24.43
C SER A 203 -1.31 5.55 23.16
N LEU A 204 -2.10 4.47 23.30
CA LEU A 204 -2.70 3.79 22.15
C LEU A 204 -3.72 4.69 21.43
N ASP A 205 -4.52 5.44 22.17
CA ASP A 205 -5.51 6.35 21.61
C ASP A 205 -4.84 7.49 20.83
N LEU A 206 -3.77 8.09 21.39
CA LEU A 206 -2.94 9.05 20.66
C LEU A 206 -2.31 8.46 19.40
N ALA A 207 -1.82 7.21 19.47
CA ALA A 207 -1.28 6.54 18.30
C ALA A 207 -2.31 6.39 17.17
N LYS A 208 -3.55 6.02 17.51
CA LYS A 208 -4.67 5.90 16.56
C LYS A 208 -5.07 7.26 15.98
N GLU A 209 -5.10 8.30 16.80
CA GLU A 209 -5.37 9.67 16.35
C GLU A 209 -4.34 10.12 15.30
N HIS A 210 -3.05 9.98 15.60
CA HIS A 210 -1.98 10.29 14.64
C HIS A 210 -2.05 9.44 13.36
N LEU A 211 -2.44 8.15 13.45
CA LEU A 211 -2.62 7.31 12.26
C LEU A 211 -3.77 7.80 11.37
N ASN A 212 -4.87 8.27 11.98
CA ASN A 212 -5.99 8.86 11.26
C ASN A 212 -5.58 10.19 10.60
N ASN A 213 -4.91 11.08 11.34
CA ASN A 213 -4.38 12.34 10.81
C ASN A 213 -3.43 12.12 9.63
N SER A 214 -2.59 11.07 9.70
CA SER A 214 -1.72 10.67 8.60
C SER A 214 -2.50 10.34 7.32
N LEU A 215 -3.58 9.56 7.44
CA LEU A 215 -4.44 9.21 6.31
C LEU A 215 -5.16 10.46 5.74
N GLU A 216 -5.64 11.35 6.61
CA GLU A 216 -6.23 12.63 6.20
C GLU A 216 -5.24 13.50 5.43
N CYS A 217 -4.00 13.62 5.92
CA CYS A 217 -2.94 14.37 5.23
C CYS A 217 -2.61 13.75 3.87
N TYR A 218 -2.52 12.42 3.79
CA TYR A 218 -2.28 11.71 2.53
C TYR A 218 -3.39 11.99 1.51
N ASN A 219 -4.65 11.87 1.93
CA ASN A 219 -5.82 12.12 1.08
C ASN A 219 -5.91 13.59 0.64
N ALA A 220 -5.43 14.52 1.47
CA ALA A 220 -5.32 15.93 1.14
C ALA A 220 -4.12 16.26 0.21
N GLY A 221 -3.32 15.27 -0.20
CA GLY A 221 -2.14 15.47 -1.05
C GLY A 221 -0.99 16.15 -0.31
N ARG A 222 -0.79 15.83 0.97
CA ARG A 222 0.31 16.33 1.80
C ARG A 222 1.14 15.14 2.31
N PRO A 223 1.94 14.49 1.44
CA PRO A 223 2.63 13.25 1.79
C PRO A 223 3.71 13.44 2.86
N GLU A 224 4.35 14.61 2.94
CA GLU A 224 5.31 14.96 4.00
C GLU A 224 4.63 14.98 5.38
N ASP A 225 3.49 15.67 5.49
CA ASP A 225 2.70 15.73 6.73
C ASP A 225 2.18 14.34 7.11
N ALA A 226 1.72 13.57 6.11
CA ALA A 226 1.27 12.20 6.32
C ALA A 226 2.37 11.29 6.87
N LEU A 227 3.60 11.42 6.35
CA LEU A 227 4.77 10.68 6.81
C LEU A 227 5.12 11.02 8.27
N GLU A 228 5.08 12.30 8.63
CA GLU A 228 5.37 12.76 10.00
C GLU A 228 4.32 12.24 11.00
N GLU A 229 3.03 12.38 10.69
CA GLU A 229 1.95 11.86 11.53
C GLU A 229 2.00 10.32 11.67
N ALA A 230 2.35 9.59 10.60
CA ALA A 230 2.55 8.15 10.68
C ALA A 230 3.73 7.77 11.60
N ARG A 231 4.82 8.54 11.60
CA ARG A 231 5.95 8.30 12.50
C ARG A 231 5.56 8.52 13.95
N ARG A 232 4.80 9.58 14.25
CA ARG A 232 4.25 9.84 15.60
C ARG A 232 3.32 8.73 16.05
N ALA A 233 2.45 8.24 15.16
CA ALA A 233 1.59 7.09 15.43
C ALA A 233 2.41 5.85 15.85
N SER A 234 3.48 5.55 15.11
CA SER A 234 4.39 4.45 15.43
C SER A 234 5.09 4.65 16.78
N GLU A 235 5.54 5.86 17.08
CA GLU A 235 6.20 6.18 18.35
C GLU A 235 5.26 6.00 19.56
N TYR A 236 4.06 6.59 19.51
CA TYR A 236 3.07 6.44 20.57
C TYR A 236 2.59 5.00 20.74
N ALA A 237 2.51 4.23 19.66
CA ALA A 237 2.20 2.80 19.73
C ALA A 237 3.28 2.03 20.50
N LYS A 238 4.56 2.31 20.27
CA LYS A 238 5.67 1.70 21.02
C LYS A 238 5.65 2.11 22.49
N ILE A 239 5.44 3.40 22.78
CA ILE A 239 5.29 3.88 24.16
C ILE A 239 4.11 3.17 24.86
N SER A 240 3.01 2.96 24.14
CA SER A 240 1.86 2.22 24.64
C SER A 240 2.21 0.77 24.99
N GLU A 241 2.91 0.07 24.09
CA GLU A 241 3.39 -1.29 24.33
C GLU A 241 4.31 -1.34 25.56
N GLU A 242 5.34 -0.50 25.62
CA GLU A 242 6.31 -0.45 26.72
C GLU A 242 5.64 -0.20 28.08
N LYS A 243 4.63 0.68 28.12
CA LYS A 243 3.83 0.94 29.33
C LYS A 243 3.04 -0.29 29.77
N ALA A 244 2.44 -1.02 28.82
CA ALA A 244 1.71 -2.24 29.13
C ALA A 244 2.64 -3.36 29.64
N GLU A 245 3.81 -3.54 29.02
CA GLU A 245 4.82 -4.51 29.46
C GLU A 245 5.40 -4.17 30.84
N SER A 246 5.70 -2.89 31.08
CA SER A 246 6.22 -2.40 32.36
C SER A 246 5.22 -2.62 33.51
N ALA A 247 3.93 -2.36 33.24
CA ALA A 247 2.87 -2.63 34.20
C ALA A 247 2.80 -4.13 34.56
N ALA A 248 2.94 -5.01 33.56
CA ALA A 248 2.97 -6.46 33.77
C ALA A 248 4.17 -6.92 34.59
N CYS A 249 5.36 -6.35 34.36
CA CYS A 249 6.56 -6.67 35.14
C CYS A 249 6.45 -6.22 36.60
N SER A 250 5.90 -5.03 36.84
CA SER A 250 5.70 -4.48 38.19
C SER A 250 4.74 -5.33 39.04
N VAL A 251 3.66 -5.86 38.44
CA VAL A 251 2.74 -6.75 39.16
C VAL A 251 3.40 -8.08 39.52
N LYS A 252 4.20 -8.67 38.62
CA LYS A 252 4.95 -9.90 38.91
C LYS A 252 5.89 -9.73 40.11
N SER A 253 6.69 -8.65 40.14
CA SER A 253 7.63 -8.41 41.24
C SER A 253 6.92 -8.16 42.57
N ARG A 254 5.79 -7.43 42.57
CA ARG A 254 4.96 -7.21 43.77
C ARG A 254 4.41 -8.53 44.32
N ASN A 255 3.91 -9.41 43.45
CA ASN A 255 3.37 -10.70 43.87
C ASN A 255 4.46 -11.61 44.48
N TYR A 256 5.67 -11.63 43.93
CA TYR A 256 6.80 -12.34 44.55
C TYR A 256 7.17 -11.76 45.93
N GLY A 257 7.16 -10.43 46.08
CA GLY A 257 7.41 -9.79 47.37
C GLY A 257 6.37 -10.16 48.44
N ILE A 258 5.09 -10.21 48.07
CA ILE A 258 4.01 -10.64 48.98
C ILE A 258 4.18 -12.11 49.38
N ILE A 259 4.47 -13.00 48.43
CA ILE A 259 4.69 -14.42 48.72
C ILE A 259 5.88 -14.61 49.68
N ALA A 260 7.00 -13.92 49.43
CA ALA A 260 8.17 -13.97 50.30
C ALA A 260 7.85 -13.50 51.73
N ALA A 261 7.09 -12.40 51.88
CA ALA A 261 6.67 -11.90 53.19
C ALA A 261 5.76 -12.90 53.92
N VAL A 262 4.81 -13.54 53.21
CA VAL A 262 3.92 -14.58 53.79
C VAL A 262 4.72 -15.79 54.26
N VAL A 263 5.71 -16.25 53.48
CA VAL A 263 6.59 -17.37 53.87
C VAL A 263 7.39 -17.02 55.12
N ILE A 264 7.95 -15.80 55.20
CA ILE A 264 8.69 -15.35 56.39
C ILE A 264 7.78 -15.34 57.62
N ILE A 265 6.57 -14.79 57.52
CA ILE A 265 5.60 -14.76 58.62
C ILE A 265 5.25 -16.19 59.06
N ALA A 266 4.99 -17.10 58.11
CA ALA A 266 4.68 -18.49 58.41
C ALA A 266 5.83 -19.19 59.15
N VAL A 267 7.09 -18.99 58.71
CA VAL A 267 8.28 -19.53 59.37
C VAL A 267 8.41 -18.97 60.79
N VAL A 268 8.25 -17.66 60.99
CA VAL A 268 8.32 -17.02 62.31
C VAL A 268 7.25 -17.57 63.25
N VAL A 269 6.00 -17.71 62.78
CA VAL A 269 4.90 -18.30 63.55
C VAL A 269 5.20 -19.77 63.90
N PHE A 270 5.72 -20.54 62.96
CA PHE A 270 6.07 -21.95 63.19
C PHE A 270 7.19 -22.09 64.24
N VAL A 271 8.24 -21.28 64.15
CA VAL A 271 9.32 -21.22 65.15
C VAL A 271 8.78 -20.81 66.51
N PHE A 272 7.88 -19.82 66.57
CA PHE A 272 7.26 -19.38 67.81
C PHE A 272 6.38 -20.48 68.44
N LEU A 273 5.59 -21.19 67.64
CA LEU A 273 4.78 -22.32 68.10
C LEU A 273 5.64 -23.49 68.60
N ILE A 274 6.76 -23.79 67.94
CA ILE A 274 7.73 -24.80 68.41
C ILE A 274 8.35 -24.36 69.74
N LYS A 275 8.82 -23.11 69.86
CA LYS A 275 9.35 -22.57 71.13
C LYS A 275 8.31 -22.64 72.25
N LYS A 276 7.05 -22.27 71.98
CA LYS A 276 5.95 -22.36 72.95
C LYS A 276 5.66 -23.80 73.38
N ARG A 277 5.72 -24.77 72.45
CA ARG A 277 5.59 -26.20 72.78
C ARG A 277 6.76 -26.74 73.59
N ARG A 278 8.01 -26.36 73.27
CA ARG A 278 9.20 -26.73 74.07
C ARG A 278 9.12 -26.19 75.48
N LYS A 279 8.72 -24.91 75.64
CA LYS A 279 8.50 -24.27 76.94
C LYS A 279 7.40 -24.94 77.77
N LYS A 280 6.33 -25.45 77.14
CA LYS A 280 5.28 -26.23 77.81
C LYS A 280 5.69 -27.68 78.16
N ARG A 281 6.71 -28.24 77.50
CA ARG A 281 7.21 -29.61 77.74
C ARG A 281 8.40 -29.64 78.70
N GLY A 282 8.86 -28.49 79.22
CA GLY A 282 9.98 -28.42 80.17
C GLY A 282 11.33 -28.84 79.58
N ILE A 283 11.48 -28.84 78.25
CA ILE A 283 12.75 -29.13 77.57
C ILE A 283 13.35 -27.79 77.18
N TYR A 284 14.37 -27.37 77.94
CA TYR A 284 15.18 -26.18 77.65
C TYR A 284 16.17 -26.47 76.52
#